data_AF-A0A2S9HGM9-F1
#
_entry.id   AF-A0A2S9HGM9-F1
#
_cell.length_a   1.000
_cell.length_b   1.000
_cell.length_c   1.000
_cell.angle_alpha   90.00
_cell.angle_beta   90.00
_cell.angle_gamma   90.00
#
_symmetry.space_group_name_H-M   'P 1'
#
loop_
_entity.id
_entity.type
_entity.pdbx_description
1 polymer ?
#
loop_
_entity_poly.entity_id
_entity_poly.type
_entity_poly.pdbx_seq_one_letter_code
_entity_poly.pdbx_strand_id
1 'polypeptide(L)'
;MKKKRFRIVCIVVFLVCTFLLIGVGTYNEIQVRQHGKSSIAEVVDMKEYTPRGFKVYEIKYKVDGETHTGSVSKKIYKRLDIGSRIEVVEYKGKTMLFESYGSK
;
A
#
# COMPACT_ATOMS: atom_id res chain seq x y z
N MET A 1 39.34 37.38 13.51
CA MET A 1 38.36 36.43 14.11
C MET A 1 37.06 36.21 13.32
N LYS A 2 36.83 36.83 12.13
CA LYS A 2 35.53 36.75 11.41
C LYS A 2 35.34 35.50 10.52
N LYS A 3 36.43 34.89 9.98
CA LYS A 3 36.35 33.73 9.05
C LYS A 3 35.95 32.40 9.71
N LYS A 4 36.35 32.14 10.97
CA LYS A 4 36.04 30.87 11.66
C LYS A 4 34.55 30.73 12.00
N ARG A 5 33.92 31.82 12.48
CA ARG A 5 32.49 31.83 12.80
C ARG A 5 31.60 31.63 11.57
N PHE A 6 31.99 32.21 10.43
CA PHE A 6 31.25 32.05 9.17
C PHE A 6 31.27 30.60 8.65
N ARG A 7 32.41 29.92 8.75
CA ARG A 7 32.52 28.49 8.37
C ARG A 7 31.67 27.59 9.24
N ILE A 8 31.57 27.86 10.54
CA ILE A 8 30.74 27.09 11.47
C ILE A 8 29.26 27.27 11.11
N VAL A 9 28.81 28.50 10.82
CA VAL A 9 27.43 28.77 10.41
C VAL A 9 27.09 28.02 9.11
N CYS A 10 27.97 28.04 8.10
CA CYS A 10 27.74 27.29 6.87
C CYS A 10 27.62 25.77 7.10
N ILE A 11 28.45 25.19 7.97
CA ILE A 11 28.39 23.75 8.29
C ILE A 11 27.08 23.40 9.01
N VAL A 12 26.65 24.23 9.96
CA VAL A 12 25.40 24.02 10.70
C VAL A 12 24.19 24.14 9.75
N VAL A 13 24.17 25.15 8.87
CA VAL A 13 23.10 25.30 7.87
C VAL A 13 23.07 24.10 6.93
N PHE A 14 24.23 23.62 6.49
CA PHE A 14 24.32 22.46 5.62
C PHE A 14 23.78 21.18 6.29
N LEU A 15 24.10 20.97 7.57
CA LEU A 15 23.57 19.85 8.37
C LEU A 15 22.06 19.93 8.58
N VAL A 16 21.52 21.13 8.80
CA VAL A 16 20.06 21.32 8.96
C VAL A 16 19.34 21.10 7.63
N CYS A 17 19.89 21.58 6.52
CA CYS A 17 19.32 21.35 5.18
C CYS A 17 19.34 19.87 4.78
N THR A 18 20.43 19.13 5.06
CA THR A 18 20.48 17.69 4.77
C THR A 18 19.51 16.90 5.64
N PHE A 19 19.35 17.25 6.92
CA PHE A 19 18.38 16.60 7.80
C PHE A 19 16.93 16.83 7.36
N LEU A 20 16.60 18.04 6.89
CA LEU A 20 15.29 18.37 6.33
C LEU A 20 14.99 17.60 5.03
N LEU A 21 15.97 17.46 4.13
CA LEU A 21 15.79 16.69 2.88
C LEU A 21 15.54 15.20 3.13
N ILE A 22 16.27 14.60 4.07
CA ILE A 22 16.07 13.20 4.48
C ILE A 22 14.71 13.03 5.17
N GLY A 23 14.33 13.99 6.02
CA GLY A 23 13.01 14.04 6.65
C GLY A 23 11.88 14.03 5.61
N VAL A 24 11.84 14.97 4.68
CA VAL A 24 10.74 15.08 3.71
C VAL A 24 10.62 13.84 2.81
N GLY A 25 11.74 13.24 2.39
CA GLY A 25 11.73 12.00 1.61
C GLY A 25 11.10 10.82 2.35
N THR A 26 11.39 10.69 3.66
CA THR A 26 10.78 9.63 4.48
C THR A 26 9.29 9.87 4.75
N TYR A 27 8.83 11.12 4.91
CA TYR A 27 7.40 11.42 5.12
C TYR A 27 6.53 11.05 3.91
N ASN A 28 7.02 11.30 2.69
CA ASN A 28 6.28 10.93 1.48
C ASN A 28 6.20 9.40 1.32
N GLU A 29 7.27 8.69 1.68
CA GLU A 29 7.30 7.22 1.70
C GLU A 29 6.42 6.64 2.83
N ILE A 30 6.28 7.33 3.97
CA ILE A 30 5.43 6.92 5.09
C ILE A 30 3.94 7.15 4.80
N GLN A 31 3.55 8.24 4.12
CA GLN A 31 2.16 8.46 3.74
C GLN A 31 1.68 7.45 2.69
N VAL A 32 2.50 7.13 1.69
CA VAL A 32 2.21 6.04 0.74
C VAL A 32 2.17 4.66 1.46
N ARG A 33 2.94 4.49 2.55
CA ARG A 33 2.88 3.29 3.40
C ARG A 33 1.65 3.22 4.31
N GLN A 34 0.98 4.33 4.63
CA GLN A 34 -0.21 4.34 5.50
C GLN A 34 -1.53 4.47 4.72
N HIS A 35 -1.50 5.06 3.54
CA HIS A 35 -2.65 5.25 2.65
C HIS A 35 -2.28 4.77 1.25
N GLY A 36 -2.05 3.47 1.09
CA GLY A 36 -1.80 2.90 -0.24
C GLY A 36 -2.89 3.35 -1.22
N LYS A 37 -2.51 3.60 -2.47
CA LYS A 37 -3.42 4.13 -3.49
C LYS A 37 -4.59 3.16 -3.65
N SER A 38 -5.78 3.58 -3.24
CA SER A 38 -6.95 2.75 -3.41
C SER A 38 -7.35 2.72 -4.88
N SER A 39 -7.56 1.52 -5.40
CA SER A 39 -7.90 1.28 -6.80
C SER A 39 -9.11 0.36 -6.86
N ILE A 40 -10.00 0.60 -7.82
CA ILE A 40 -11.15 -0.27 -8.04
C ILE A 40 -10.67 -1.45 -8.88
N ALA A 41 -10.77 -2.65 -8.32
CA ALA A 41 -10.47 -3.90 -8.98
C ALA A 41 -11.75 -4.67 -9.29
N GLU A 42 -11.73 -5.48 -10.35
CA GLU A 42 -12.78 -6.44 -10.65
C GLU A 42 -12.32 -7.86 -10.33
N VAL A 43 -13.10 -8.62 -9.56
CA VAL A 43 -12.81 -10.03 -9.26
C VAL A 43 -13.02 -10.88 -10.50
N VAL A 44 -12.00 -11.60 -10.94
CA VAL A 44 -12.06 -12.45 -12.16
C VAL A 44 -12.05 -13.94 -11.83
N ASP A 45 -11.54 -14.34 -10.67
CA ASP A 45 -11.44 -15.73 -10.25
C ASP A 45 -11.40 -15.84 -8.73
N MET A 46 -11.86 -16.97 -8.20
CA MET A 46 -11.93 -17.23 -6.76
C MET A 46 -11.60 -18.70 -6.48
N LYS A 47 -10.66 -18.94 -5.56
CA LYS A 47 -10.17 -20.27 -5.23
C LYS A 47 -10.05 -20.48 -3.73
N GLU A 48 -10.63 -21.57 -3.23
CA GLU A 48 -10.43 -22.07 -1.86
C GLU A 48 -9.53 -23.31 -1.90
N TYR A 49 -8.48 -23.33 -1.07
CA TYR A 49 -7.62 -24.51 -0.94
C TYR A 49 -7.05 -24.62 0.49
N THR A 50 -6.59 -25.82 0.88
CA THR A 50 -6.17 -26.10 2.27
C THR A 50 -4.71 -26.58 2.34
N PRO A 51 -3.71 -25.70 2.20
CA PRO A 51 -2.32 -26.09 2.35
C PRO A 51 -2.02 -26.43 3.82
N ARG A 52 -1.49 -27.64 4.06
CA ARG A 52 -1.02 -28.10 5.39
C ARG A 52 -2.06 -27.91 6.52
N GLY A 53 -3.35 -28.07 6.20
CA GLY A 53 -4.45 -27.99 7.18
C GLY A 53 -5.02 -26.59 7.43
N PHE A 54 -4.46 -25.53 6.83
CA PHE A 54 -5.01 -24.17 6.94
C PHE A 54 -5.81 -23.82 5.70
N LYS A 55 -7.07 -23.37 5.85
CA LYS A 55 -7.88 -22.90 4.72
C LYS A 55 -7.39 -21.53 4.23
N VAL A 56 -7.04 -21.44 2.96
CA VAL A 56 -6.68 -20.22 2.26
C VAL A 56 -7.77 -19.88 1.25
N TYR A 57 -8.16 -18.61 1.22
CA TYR A 57 -9.18 -18.07 0.32
C TYR A 57 -8.48 -17.05 -0.57
N GLU A 58 -8.24 -17.43 -1.82
CA GLU A 58 -7.50 -16.64 -2.81
C GLU A 58 -8.49 -16.09 -3.83
N ILE A 59 -8.27 -14.84 -4.23
CA ILE A 59 -9.00 -14.20 -5.32
C ILE A 59 -7.99 -13.73 -6.37
N LYS A 60 -8.40 -13.77 -7.64
CA LYS A 60 -7.74 -12.99 -8.68
C LYS A 60 -8.59 -11.80 -9.02
N TYR A 61 -7.94 -10.67 -9.21
CA TYR A 61 -8.61 -9.41 -9.47
C TYR A 61 -7.86 -8.62 -10.53
N LYS A 62 -8.58 -7.79 -11.29
CA LYS A 62 -8.04 -6.99 -12.38
C LYS A 62 -8.04 -5.51 -12.02
N VAL A 63 -6.88 -4.85 -12.10
CA VAL A 63 -6.70 -3.41 -11.91
C VAL A 63 -5.98 -2.87 -13.13
N ASP A 64 -6.47 -1.77 -13.71
CA ASP A 64 -5.80 -1.08 -14.83
C ASP A 64 -5.40 -1.98 -16.03
N GLY A 65 -6.08 -3.12 -16.22
CA GLY A 65 -5.78 -4.08 -17.29
C GLY A 65 -4.95 -5.29 -16.86
N GLU A 66 -4.29 -5.23 -15.71
CA GLU A 66 -3.41 -6.28 -15.17
C GLU A 66 -4.16 -7.19 -14.19
N THR A 67 -3.84 -8.49 -14.22
CA THR A 67 -4.43 -9.47 -13.30
C THR A 67 -3.48 -9.78 -12.16
N HIS A 68 -3.97 -9.65 -10.95
CA HIS A 68 -3.24 -9.88 -9.71
C HIS A 68 -3.93 -10.97 -8.89
N THR A 69 -3.18 -11.55 -7.95
CA THR A 69 -3.67 -12.58 -7.04
C THR A 69 -3.47 -12.12 -5.62
N GLY A 70 -4.50 -12.23 -4.78
CA GLY A 70 -4.45 -11.86 -3.38
C GLY A 70 -5.21 -12.84 -2.50
N SER A 71 -4.74 -13.02 -1.27
CA SER A 71 -5.47 -13.80 -0.25
C SER A 71 -6.38 -12.89 0.57
N VAL A 72 -7.59 -13.35 0.84
CA VAL A 72 -8.62 -12.62 1.57
C VAL A 72 -9.11 -13.43 2.77
N SER A 73 -9.81 -12.76 3.69
CA SER A 73 -10.46 -13.47 4.80
C SER A 73 -11.66 -14.27 4.31
N LYS A 74 -11.99 -15.37 5.00
CA LYS A 74 -13.20 -16.18 4.73
C LYS A 74 -14.50 -15.35 4.67
N LYS A 75 -14.60 -14.33 5.52
CA LYS A 75 -15.80 -13.47 5.61
C LYS A 75 -15.98 -12.66 4.33
N ILE A 76 -14.88 -12.09 3.82
CA ILE A 76 -14.87 -11.33 2.57
C ILE A 76 -15.11 -12.28 1.40
N TYR A 77 -14.40 -13.41 1.33
CA TYR A 77 -14.55 -14.40 0.27
C TYR A 77 -16.00 -14.85 0.06
N LYS A 78 -16.76 -15.06 1.13
CA LYS A 78 -18.18 -15.46 1.07
C LYS A 78 -19.14 -14.37 0.57
N ARG A 79 -18.71 -13.11 0.54
CA ARG A 79 -19.51 -11.95 0.11
C ARG A 79 -19.11 -11.47 -1.28
N LEU A 80 -18.06 -12.04 -1.86
CA LEU A 80 -17.60 -11.70 -3.19
C LEU A 80 -18.17 -12.70 -4.19
N ASP A 81 -18.51 -12.17 -5.35
CA ASP A 81 -18.82 -12.94 -6.55
C ASP A 81 -17.84 -12.56 -7.66
N ILE A 82 -17.66 -13.45 -8.64
CA ILE A 82 -16.92 -13.12 -9.86
C ILE A 82 -17.65 -11.97 -10.58
N GLY A 83 -16.90 -10.95 -10.99
CA GLY A 83 -17.41 -9.68 -11.53
C GLY A 83 -17.64 -8.59 -10.47
N SER A 84 -17.46 -8.90 -9.18
CA SER A 84 -17.58 -7.89 -8.12
C SER A 84 -16.50 -6.83 -8.25
N ARG A 85 -16.89 -5.56 -8.10
CA ARG A 85 -15.97 -4.44 -8.00
C ARG A 85 -15.59 -4.21 -6.55
N ILE A 86 -14.30 -4.28 -6.25
CA ILE A 86 -13.75 -4.18 -4.90
C ILE A 86 -12.68 -3.11 -4.84
N GLU A 87 -12.55 -2.43 -3.71
CA GLU A 87 -11.45 -1.49 -3.50
C GLU A 87 -10.23 -2.25 -2.95
N VAL A 88 -9.17 -2.31 -3.77
CA VAL A 88 -7.88 -2.89 -3.40
C VAL A 88 -6.92 -1.79 -3.01
N VAL A 89 -6.18 -2.01 -1.92
CA VAL A 89 -5.01 -1.21 -1.58
C VAL A 89 -3.78 -2.09 -1.75
N GLU A 90 -2.94 -1.73 -2.71
CA GLU A 90 -1.68 -2.43 -2.93
C GLU A 90 -0.60 -1.90 -1.98
N TYR A 91 -0.11 -2.77 -1.09
CA TYR A 91 0.96 -2.44 -0.16
C TYR A 91 2.16 -3.36 -0.36
N LYS A 92 3.27 -2.85 -0.92
CA LYS A 92 4.54 -3.58 -1.08
C LYS A 92 4.37 -4.98 -1.73
N GLY A 93 3.54 -5.11 -2.74
CA GLY A 93 3.25 -6.40 -3.41
C GLY A 93 2.34 -7.34 -2.61
N LYS A 94 1.68 -6.85 -1.55
CA LYS A 94 0.61 -7.53 -0.83
C LYS A 94 -0.69 -6.74 -0.96
N THR A 95 -1.74 -7.39 -1.41
CA THR A 95 -3.07 -6.80 -1.53
C THR A 95 -3.75 -6.78 -0.17
N MET A 96 -4.15 -5.60 0.31
CA MET A 96 -5.09 -5.45 1.41
C MET A 96 -6.40 -4.90 0.85
N LEU A 97 -7.47 -5.68 0.93
CA LEU A 97 -8.82 -5.19 0.60
C LEU A 97 -9.34 -4.33 1.74
N PHE A 98 -9.77 -3.12 1.42
CA PHE A 98 -10.56 -2.30 2.33
C PHE A 98 -12.04 -2.49 1.95
N GLU A 99 -12.86 -2.81 2.95
CA GLU A 99 -14.32 -2.93 2.82
C GLU A 99 -14.95 -1.55 2.57
N SER A 100 -14.73 -0.97 1.39
CA SER A 100 -15.58 0.12 0.89
C SER A 100 -16.72 -0.53 0.12
N TYR A 101 -17.68 -1.07 0.87
CA TYR A 101 -18.97 -1.42 0.31
C TYR A 101 -19.69 -0.11 -0.01
N GLY A 102 -20.00 0.10 -1.28
CA GLY A 102 -21.02 1.05 -1.70
C GLY A 102 -22.29 0.73 -0.94
N SER A 103 -22.61 1.56 0.05
CA SER A 103 -23.92 1.59 0.65
C SER A 103 -24.85 2.27 -0.36
N LYS A 104 -25.82 1.49 -0.84
CA LYS A 104 -26.96 1.80 -1.72
C LYS A 104 -26.77 1.49 -3.20
#